data_AF-A0AAU6NYY7-F1
#
_entry.id   AF-A0AAU6NYY7-F1
#
_cell.length_a   1.000
_cell.length_b   1.000
_cell.length_c   1.000
_cell.angle_alpha   90.00
_cell.angle_beta   90.00
_cell.angle_gamma   90.00
#
_symmetry.space_group_name_H-M   'P 1'
#
loop_
_entity.id
_entity.type
_entity.pdbx_description
1 polymer ?
#
loop_
_entity_poly.entity_id
_entity_poly.type
_entity_poly.pdbx_seq_one_letter_code
_entity_poly.pdbx_strand_id
1 'polypeptide(L)'
;MNKEAYAEFNKSDKTLNEIYKTILSEYKSDTIFVQSLKKSQRLWIQFRDAEMEMKFPNYADKTYGSIHPTCRAVYLKELTDKRIETLKEWVSGTEEGDVCNGSVKIIEEIDSQYMGKAFIEKDGTIWMSANMKKDHRIFGYQDKDIYSEKMILLSIFTNEVENNPFDCEYGAFYDTNGMKDMELKYIATENEFLKIEIIKNGKTIDQVYMLKKWFEFE
;
A
#
# COMPACT_ATOMS: atom_id res chain seq x y z
N MET A 1 -19.64 -21.32 0.67
CA MET A 1 -18.44 -21.72 1.46
C MET A 1 -17.24 -22.09 0.59
N ASN A 2 -17.14 -23.29 -0.03
CA ASN A 2 -15.96 -23.68 -0.84
C ASN A 2 -15.67 -22.65 -1.96
N LYS A 3 -16.69 -22.28 -2.75
CA LYS A 3 -16.55 -21.32 -3.86
C LYS A 3 -16.13 -19.92 -3.38
N GLU A 4 -16.65 -19.48 -2.24
CA GLU A 4 -16.32 -18.17 -1.66
C GLU A 4 -14.88 -18.14 -1.16
N ALA A 5 -14.43 -19.16 -0.43
CA ALA A 5 -13.06 -19.25 0.06
C ALA A 5 -12.04 -19.27 -1.09
N TYR A 6 -12.34 -19.98 -2.19
CA TYR A 6 -11.50 -19.93 -3.39
C TYR A 6 -11.57 -18.60 -4.12
N ALA A 7 -12.71 -17.90 -4.11
CA ALA A 7 -12.80 -16.56 -4.67
C ALA A 7 -11.93 -15.55 -3.89
N GLU A 8 -11.89 -15.65 -2.56
CA GLU A 8 -11.02 -14.84 -1.72
C GLU A 8 -9.53 -15.16 -1.92
N PHE A 9 -9.17 -16.45 -1.99
CA PHE A 9 -7.81 -16.86 -2.35
C PHE A 9 -7.41 -16.33 -3.73
N ASN A 10 -8.27 -16.47 -4.75
CA ASN A 10 -7.99 -15.98 -6.10
C ASN A 10 -7.83 -14.46 -6.15
N LYS A 11 -8.53 -13.71 -5.28
CA LYS A 11 -8.34 -12.27 -5.13
C LYS A 11 -6.94 -11.96 -4.59
N SER A 12 -6.50 -12.65 -3.54
CA SER A 12 -5.15 -12.52 -2.99
C SER A 12 -4.09 -12.91 -4.03
N ASP A 13 -4.26 -14.02 -4.74
CA ASP A 13 -3.32 -14.46 -5.78
C ASP A 13 -3.23 -13.44 -6.94
N LYS A 14 -4.35 -12.81 -7.31
CA LYS A 14 -4.36 -11.72 -8.29
C LYS A 14 -3.54 -10.53 -7.79
N THR A 15 -3.76 -10.07 -6.55
CA THR A 15 -2.99 -8.98 -5.95
C THR A 15 -1.50 -9.29 -5.88
N LEU A 16 -1.12 -10.52 -5.48
CA LEU A 16 0.27 -10.97 -5.49
C LEU A 16 0.90 -10.85 -6.89
N ASN A 17 0.18 -11.28 -7.92
CA ASN A 17 0.64 -11.21 -9.30
C ASN A 17 0.75 -9.77 -9.83
N GLU A 18 -0.13 -8.87 -9.41
CA GLU A 18 -0.07 -7.44 -9.73
C GLU A 18 1.16 -6.81 -9.08
N ILE A 19 1.36 -6.98 -7.77
CA ILE A 19 2.54 -6.49 -7.05
C ILE A 19 3.82 -7.03 -7.67
N TYR A 20 3.88 -8.33 -7.97
CA TYR A 20 5.04 -8.94 -8.62
C TYR A 20 5.37 -8.30 -9.97
N LYS A 21 4.35 -7.98 -10.78
CA LYS A 21 4.53 -7.29 -12.07
C LYS A 21 4.98 -5.84 -11.90
N THR A 22 4.45 -5.13 -10.90
CA THR A 22 4.86 -3.77 -10.55
C THR A 22 6.36 -3.76 -10.23
N ILE A 23 6.83 -4.65 -9.36
CA ILE A 23 8.26 -4.76 -9.01
C ILE A 23 9.10 -5.06 -10.26
N LEU A 24 8.67 -5.99 -11.12
CA LEU A 24 9.41 -6.29 -12.35
C LEU A 24 9.51 -5.10 -13.31
N SER A 25 8.47 -4.25 -13.36
CA SER A 25 8.45 -3.07 -14.21
C SER A 25 9.37 -1.97 -13.69
N GLU A 26 9.33 -1.71 -12.39
CA GLU A 26 10.15 -0.68 -11.74
C GLU A 26 11.63 -1.04 -11.75
N TYR A 27 11.95 -2.31 -11.47
CA TYR A 27 13.31 -2.80 -11.39
C TYR A 27 13.83 -3.36 -12.72
N LYS A 28 13.17 -3.06 -13.85
CA LYS A 28 13.50 -3.64 -15.17
C LYS A 28 14.98 -3.50 -15.57
N SER A 29 15.64 -2.45 -15.09
CA SER A 29 17.05 -2.15 -15.37
C SER A 29 18.02 -2.94 -14.48
N ASP A 30 17.60 -3.38 -13.29
CA ASP A 30 18.42 -4.19 -12.38
C ASP A 30 18.24 -5.68 -12.70
N THR A 31 18.99 -6.14 -13.70
CA THR A 31 18.89 -7.52 -14.18
C THR A 31 19.26 -8.57 -13.12
N ILE A 32 20.16 -8.25 -12.18
CA ILE A 32 20.62 -9.17 -11.14
C ILE A 32 19.51 -9.34 -10.09
N PHE A 33 18.93 -8.24 -9.64
CA PHE A 33 17.78 -8.27 -8.74
C PHE A 33 16.60 -9.01 -9.40
N VAL A 34 16.24 -8.68 -10.64
CA VAL A 34 15.11 -9.31 -11.34
C VAL A 34 15.28 -10.83 -11.45
N GLN A 35 16.50 -11.32 -11.71
CA GLN A 35 16.79 -12.75 -11.71
C GLN A 35 16.61 -13.37 -10.32
N SER A 36 17.06 -12.67 -9.27
CA SER A 36 16.94 -13.09 -7.88
C SER A 36 15.48 -13.12 -7.41
N LEU A 37 14.69 -12.10 -7.76
CA LEU A 37 13.25 -12.01 -7.49
C LEU A 37 12.50 -13.17 -8.17
N LYS A 38 12.78 -13.43 -9.46
CA LYS A 38 12.20 -14.58 -10.19
C LYS A 38 12.54 -15.91 -9.51
N LYS A 39 13.78 -16.09 -9.05
CA LYS A 39 14.21 -17.29 -8.34
C LYS A 39 13.48 -17.41 -7.00
N SER A 40 13.44 -16.34 -6.20
CA SER A 40 12.75 -16.25 -4.92
C SER A 40 11.27 -16.60 -5.07
N GLN A 41 10.57 -16.01 -6.05
CA GLN A 41 9.15 -16.26 -6.27
C GLN A 41 8.84 -17.71 -6.68
N ARG A 42 9.68 -18.33 -7.54
CA ARG A 42 9.52 -19.75 -7.89
C ARG A 42 9.71 -20.68 -6.70
N LEU A 43 10.71 -20.39 -5.85
CA LEU A 43 10.94 -21.16 -4.63
C LEU A 43 9.83 -20.96 -3.62
N TRP A 44 9.27 -19.75 -3.51
CA TRP A 44 8.13 -19.48 -2.65
C TRP A 44 6.89 -20.30 -3.06
N ILE A 45 6.62 -20.47 -4.37
CA ILE A 45 5.52 -21.34 -4.83
C ILE A 45 5.74 -22.79 -4.36
N GLN A 46 6.96 -23.31 -4.50
CA GLN A 46 7.29 -24.67 -4.01
C GLN A 46 7.14 -24.78 -2.49
N PHE A 47 7.59 -23.77 -1.75
CA PHE A 47 7.42 -23.69 -0.31
C PHE A 47 5.94 -23.69 0.08
N ARG A 48 5.11 -22.86 -0.57
CA ARG A 48 3.66 -22.79 -0.33
C ARG A 48 3.00 -24.15 -0.55
N ASP A 49 3.35 -24.82 -1.64
CA ASP A 49 2.79 -26.13 -1.98
C ASP A 49 3.25 -27.19 -0.95
N ALA A 50 4.51 -27.16 -0.51
CA ALA A 50 5.02 -28.02 0.56
C ALA A 50 4.36 -27.73 1.92
N GLU A 51 4.12 -26.47 2.27
CA GLU A 51 3.37 -26.06 3.47
C GLU A 51 1.94 -26.60 3.46
N MET A 52 1.28 -26.60 2.29
CA MET A 52 -0.05 -27.18 2.12
C MET A 52 -0.05 -28.68 2.38
N GLU A 53 0.96 -29.40 1.90
CA GLU A 53 1.13 -30.84 2.15
C GLU A 53 1.48 -31.14 3.61
N MET A 54 2.31 -30.31 4.23
CA MET A 54 2.65 -30.43 5.65
C MET A 54 1.44 -30.17 6.55
N LYS A 55 0.61 -29.16 6.24
CA LYS A 55 -0.58 -28.82 7.04
C LYS A 55 -1.72 -29.83 6.86
N PHE A 56 -1.84 -30.40 5.67
CA PHE A 56 -2.83 -31.43 5.35
C PHE A 56 -2.19 -32.69 4.75
N PRO A 57 -1.40 -33.47 5.53
CA PRO A 57 -0.74 -34.66 5.01
C PRO A 57 -1.75 -35.72 4.57
N ASN A 58 -1.42 -36.44 3.51
CA ASN A 58 -2.26 -37.52 2.99
C ASN A 58 -2.08 -38.82 3.79
N TYR A 59 -2.61 -38.86 5.02
CA TYR A 59 -2.60 -40.05 5.85
C TYR A 59 -3.57 -41.10 5.32
N ALA A 60 -3.13 -42.36 5.20
CA ALA A 60 -3.93 -43.44 4.64
C ALA A 60 -5.21 -43.75 5.44
N ASP A 61 -5.21 -43.45 6.74
CA ASP A 61 -6.26 -43.75 7.71
C ASP A 61 -7.13 -42.53 8.08
N LYS A 62 -6.86 -41.35 7.52
CA LYS A 62 -7.55 -40.10 7.88
C LYS A 62 -8.18 -39.41 6.68
N THR A 63 -9.46 -39.07 6.80
CA THR A 63 -10.17 -38.22 5.84
C THR A 63 -10.48 -36.86 6.46
N TYR A 64 -10.10 -35.77 5.80
CA TYR A 64 -10.36 -34.40 6.27
C TYR A 64 -11.82 -33.93 6.09
N GLY A 65 -12.66 -34.72 5.44
CA GLY A 65 -14.07 -34.42 5.23
C GLY A 65 -14.33 -33.33 4.18
N SER A 66 -15.60 -32.97 4.02
CA SER A 66 -16.07 -32.03 2.98
C SER A 66 -15.65 -30.56 3.19
N ILE A 67 -15.18 -30.21 4.39
CA ILE A 67 -14.68 -28.86 4.72
C ILE A 67 -13.23 -28.64 4.23
N HIS A 68 -12.50 -29.72 3.94
CA HIS A 68 -11.09 -29.67 3.55
C HIS A 68 -10.79 -28.68 2.41
N PRO A 69 -11.56 -28.59 1.32
CA PRO A 69 -11.31 -27.60 0.27
C PRO A 69 -11.39 -26.15 0.77
N THR A 70 -12.34 -25.81 1.65
CA THR A 70 -12.39 -24.49 2.31
C THR A 70 -11.14 -24.26 3.15
N CYS A 71 -10.74 -25.20 4.00
CA CYS A 71 -9.54 -25.05 4.83
C CYS A 71 -8.26 -24.86 3.98
N ARG A 72 -8.17 -25.57 2.84
CA ARG A 72 -7.05 -25.39 1.91
C ARG A 72 -7.04 -23.99 1.30
N ALA A 73 -8.19 -23.51 0.82
CA ALA A 73 -8.30 -22.17 0.24
C ALA A 73 -7.95 -21.07 1.25
N VAL A 74 -8.41 -21.19 2.50
CA VAL A 74 -8.07 -20.26 3.57
C VAL A 74 -6.56 -20.26 3.83
N TYR A 75 -5.92 -21.44 3.93
CA TYR A 75 -4.48 -21.47 4.18
C TYR A 75 -3.64 -20.95 3.00
N LEU A 76 -4.05 -21.25 1.77
CA LEU A 76 -3.43 -20.68 0.57
C LEU A 76 -3.51 -19.16 0.58
N LYS A 77 -4.66 -18.60 0.96
CA LYS A 77 -4.84 -17.15 1.11
C LYS A 77 -3.89 -16.59 2.16
N GLU A 78 -3.81 -17.17 3.35
CA GLU A 78 -2.91 -16.73 4.43
C GLU A 78 -1.43 -16.68 3.99
N LEU A 79 -0.95 -17.73 3.31
CA LEU A 79 0.43 -17.77 2.80
C LEU A 79 0.66 -16.71 1.71
N THR A 80 -0.35 -16.48 0.86
CA THR A 80 -0.30 -15.51 -0.24
C THR A 80 -0.31 -14.07 0.27
N ASP A 81 -1.15 -13.77 1.26
CA ASP A 81 -1.19 -12.47 1.94
C ASP A 81 0.16 -12.17 2.62
N LYS A 82 0.75 -13.13 3.33
CA LYS A 82 2.10 -12.95 3.90
C LYS A 82 3.15 -12.65 2.84
N ARG A 83 3.05 -13.27 1.67
CA ARG A 83 3.98 -12.99 0.56
C ARG A 83 3.77 -11.60 0.00
N ILE A 84 2.52 -11.15 -0.12
CA ILE A 84 2.18 -9.79 -0.50
C ILE A 84 2.88 -8.80 0.44
N GLU A 85 2.73 -8.96 1.76
CA GLU A 85 3.37 -8.08 2.74
C GLU A 85 4.89 -8.02 2.54
N THR A 86 5.56 -9.17 2.36
CA THR A 86 7.01 -9.16 2.10
C THR A 86 7.38 -8.44 0.80
N LEU A 87 6.55 -8.51 -0.24
CA LEU A 87 6.88 -7.91 -1.54
C LEU A 87 6.55 -6.42 -1.62
N LYS A 88 5.61 -5.93 -0.79
CA LYS A 88 5.24 -4.51 -0.76
C LYS A 88 6.42 -3.60 -0.48
N GLU A 89 7.41 -4.03 0.31
CA GLU A 89 8.63 -3.26 0.59
C GLU A 89 9.33 -2.76 -0.69
N TRP A 90 9.36 -3.57 -1.75
CA TRP A 90 9.96 -3.17 -3.03
C TRP A 90 9.08 -2.21 -3.84
N VAL A 91 7.78 -2.14 -3.55
CA VAL A 91 6.84 -1.21 -4.17
C VAL A 91 6.79 0.11 -3.42
N SER A 92 6.72 0.07 -2.09
CA SER A 92 6.73 1.26 -1.23
C SER A 92 8.08 1.96 -1.27
N GLY A 93 9.17 1.19 -1.31
CA GLY A 93 10.50 1.71 -1.07
C GLY A 93 10.71 2.10 0.40
N THR A 94 11.83 2.76 0.66
CA THR A 94 12.30 3.20 1.98
C THR A 94 12.81 4.64 1.91
N GLU A 95 12.83 5.31 3.05
CA GLU A 95 13.40 6.65 3.16
C GLU A 95 14.94 6.58 3.19
N GLU A 96 15.61 7.68 2.83
CA GLU A 96 17.06 7.74 2.88
C GLU A 96 17.56 7.58 4.33
N GLY A 97 18.59 6.74 4.54
CA GLY A 97 19.24 6.59 5.86
C GLY A 97 19.21 5.18 6.46
N ASP A 98 18.38 4.26 5.96
CA ASP A 98 18.47 2.85 6.36
C ASP A 98 19.59 2.12 5.56
N VAL A 99 20.58 1.64 6.30
CA VAL A 99 21.81 1.00 5.77
C VAL A 99 21.63 -0.49 5.47
N CYS A 100 20.49 -1.07 5.83
CA CYS A 100 20.15 -2.48 5.64
C CYS A 100 19.07 -2.70 4.56
N ASN A 101 18.83 -1.71 3.69
CA ASN A 101 17.78 -1.74 2.66
C ASN A 101 18.04 -2.63 1.44
N GLY A 102 19.29 -3.09 1.23
CA GLY A 102 19.63 -4.01 0.14
C GLY A 102 19.20 -3.50 -1.26
N SER A 103 18.25 -4.19 -1.89
CA SER A 103 17.72 -3.86 -3.23
C SER A 103 16.45 -3.02 -3.20
N VAL A 104 15.94 -2.67 -2.03
CA VAL A 104 14.76 -1.82 -1.90
C VAL A 104 15.11 -0.41 -2.39
N LYS A 105 14.20 0.18 -3.17
CA LYS A 105 14.40 1.51 -3.77
C LYS A 105 14.27 2.58 -2.68
N ILE A 106 15.02 3.67 -2.85
CA ILE A 106 14.86 4.86 -2.02
C ILE A 106 13.74 5.71 -2.62
N ILE A 107 12.84 6.19 -1.77
CA ILE A 107 11.80 7.13 -2.13
C ILE A 107 12.47 8.48 -2.38
N GLU A 108 12.57 8.88 -3.66
CA GLU A 108 13.20 10.14 -4.04
C GLU A 108 12.37 11.34 -3.55
N GLU A 109 13.05 12.38 -3.03
CA GLU A 109 12.40 13.64 -2.70
C GLU A 109 11.94 14.35 -3.98
N ILE A 110 10.70 14.83 -3.97
CA ILE A 110 10.18 15.63 -5.08
C ILE A 110 10.79 17.02 -5.00
N ASP A 111 11.48 17.43 -6.07
CA ASP A 111 12.02 18.78 -6.20
C ASP A 111 10.90 19.82 -6.07
N SER A 112 11.14 20.82 -5.23
CA SER A 112 10.27 21.98 -5.01
C SER A 112 9.69 22.60 -6.29
N GLN A 113 10.44 22.60 -7.41
CA GLN A 113 9.99 23.17 -8.68
C GLN A 113 8.91 22.31 -9.36
N TYR A 114 8.88 21.00 -9.10
CA TYR A 114 7.89 20.06 -9.63
C TYR A 114 6.82 19.68 -8.62
N MET A 115 6.92 20.18 -7.39
CA MET A 115 5.96 19.91 -6.33
C MET A 115 4.54 20.39 -6.70
N GLY A 116 3.61 19.43 -6.78
CA GLY A 116 2.17 19.67 -6.80
C GLY A 116 1.67 19.90 -5.38
N LYS A 117 0.81 20.90 -5.21
CA LYS A 117 0.27 21.26 -3.89
C LYS A 117 -1.25 21.11 -3.86
N ALA A 118 -1.75 20.74 -2.69
CA ALA A 118 -3.17 20.78 -2.38
C ALA A 118 -3.57 22.21 -1.95
N PHE A 119 -4.77 22.62 -2.32
CA PHE A 119 -5.33 23.92 -1.97
C PHE A 119 -6.27 23.78 -0.78
N ILE A 120 -6.17 24.70 0.16
CA ILE A 120 -7.07 24.82 1.30
C ILE A 120 -8.00 25.99 1.02
N GLU A 121 -9.26 25.68 0.78
CA GLU A 121 -10.32 26.66 0.56
C GLU A 121 -10.63 27.45 1.84
N LYS A 122 -11.37 28.57 1.70
CA LYS A 122 -11.72 29.46 2.82
C LYS A 122 -12.55 28.78 3.91
N ASP A 123 -13.28 27.74 3.57
CA ASP A 123 -14.08 26.95 4.52
C ASP A 123 -13.28 25.80 5.16
N GLY A 124 -11.98 25.68 4.82
CA GLY A 124 -11.06 24.66 5.28
C GLY A 124 -11.06 23.39 4.43
N THR A 125 -11.88 23.29 3.39
CA THR A 125 -11.92 22.12 2.51
C THR A 125 -10.59 21.99 1.77
N ILE A 126 -10.03 20.78 1.75
CA ILE A 126 -8.79 20.50 1.05
C ILE A 126 -9.12 19.90 -0.31
N TRP A 127 -8.63 20.55 -1.36
CA TRP A 127 -8.79 20.12 -2.74
C TRP A 127 -7.44 19.90 -3.41
N MET A 128 -7.30 18.78 -4.09
CA MET A 128 -6.18 18.53 -4.99
C MET A 128 -6.67 17.78 -6.21
N SER A 129 -6.20 18.20 -7.39
CA SER A 129 -6.33 17.45 -8.62
C SER A 129 -4.95 17.07 -9.11
N ALA A 130 -4.77 15.81 -9.52
CA ALA A 130 -3.50 15.39 -10.10
C ALA A 130 -3.17 16.21 -11.36
N ASN A 131 -1.94 16.71 -11.45
CA ASN A 131 -1.44 17.46 -12.60
C ASN A 131 -0.23 16.73 -13.16
N MET A 132 -0.31 16.20 -14.39
CA MET A 132 0.76 15.40 -14.99
C MET A 132 2.11 16.13 -15.18
N LYS A 133 2.18 17.45 -14.93
CA LYS A 133 3.43 18.24 -14.95
C LYS A 133 4.04 18.47 -13.56
N LYS A 134 3.36 18.01 -12.51
CA LYS A 134 3.71 18.24 -11.11
C LYS A 134 3.61 16.91 -10.37
N ASP A 135 4.59 16.64 -9.53
CA ASP A 135 4.60 15.44 -8.72
C ASP A 135 4.13 15.77 -7.31
N HIS A 136 3.34 14.88 -6.73
CA HIS A 136 2.93 14.98 -5.33
C HIS A 136 2.97 13.62 -4.66
N ARG A 137 3.38 13.64 -3.40
CA ARG A 137 3.39 12.50 -2.47
C ARG A 137 3.13 13.03 -1.07
N ILE A 138 1.86 13.16 -0.72
CA ILE A 138 1.39 13.77 0.52
C ILE A 138 0.93 12.65 1.46
N PHE A 139 1.76 12.36 2.46
CA PHE A 139 1.37 11.47 3.56
C PHE A 139 0.63 12.25 4.65
N GLY A 140 -0.42 11.63 5.18
CA GLY A 140 -0.99 11.94 6.48
C GLY A 140 -0.49 10.94 7.52
N TYR A 141 -0.01 11.48 8.62
CA TYR A 141 0.63 10.77 9.71
C TYR A 141 -0.26 10.76 10.95
N GLN A 142 -0.14 9.73 11.79
CA GLN A 142 -0.88 9.62 13.04
C GLN A 142 -0.48 10.72 14.03
N ASP A 143 0.82 11.03 14.09
CA ASP A 143 1.40 12.08 14.93
C ASP A 143 2.08 13.16 14.07
N LYS A 144 2.51 14.25 14.73
CA LYS A 144 3.34 15.31 14.12
C LYS A 144 4.79 14.85 13.93
N ASP A 145 4.95 13.67 13.35
CA ASP A 145 6.21 12.99 13.11
C ASP A 145 6.09 12.19 11.81
N ILE A 146 7.02 12.42 10.88
CA ILE A 146 7.06 11.73 9.58
C ILE A 146 7.39 10.23 9.70
N TYR A 147 7.93 9.82 10.85
CA TYR A 147 8.20 8.42 11.16
C TYR A 147 7.05 7.73 11.88
N SER A 148 5.97 8.45 12.21
CA SER A 148 4.77 7.85 12.78
C SER A 148 3.96 7.08 11.72
N GLU A 149 2.93 6.36 12.17
CA GLU A 149 2.10 5.54 11.30
C GLU A 149 1.51 6.37 10.14
N LYS A 150 1.67 5.84 8.92
CA LYS A 150 1.15 6.47 7.71
C LYS A 150 -0.34 6.14 7.62
N MET A 151 -1.20 7.11 7.80
CA MET A 151 -2.65 6.94 7.90
C MET A 151 -3.36 7.08 6.55
N ILE A 152 -2.87 7.97 5.68
CA ILE A 152 -3.44 8.22 4.35
C ILE A 152 -2.34 8.70 3.40
N LEU A 153 -2.47 8.43 2.10
CA LEU A 153 -1.56 8.93 1.07
C LEU A 153 -2.34 9.56 -0.09
N LEU A 154 -1.91 10.74 -0.54
CA LEU A 154 -2.24 11.29 -1.85
C LEU A 154 -0.98 11.29 -2.71
N SER A 155 -0.92 10.47 -3.77
CA SER A 155 0.26 10.33 -4.63
C SER A 155 -0.09 10.27 -6.11
N ILE A 156 0.66 10.96 -6.96
CA ILE A 156 0.48 10.85 -8.42
C ILE A 156 0.99 9.51 -8.97
N PHE A 157 1.82 8.80 -8.20
CA PHE A 157 2.51 7.61 -8.65
C PHE A 157 1.62 6.37 -8.45
N THR A 158 1.21 5.75 -9.57
CA THR A 158 0.31 4.57 -9.57
C THR A 158 0.78 3.43 -8.67
N ASN A 159 2.08 3.16 -8.67
CA ASN A 159 2.67 2.13 -7.82
C ASN A 159 2.55 2.42 -6.32
N GLU A 160 2.40 3.67 -5.91
CA GLU A 160 2.23 4.07 -4.51
C GLU A 160 0.76 4.07 -4.07
N VAL A 161 -0.17 4.03 -5.03
CA VAL A 161 -1.62 4.08 -4.80
C VAL A 161 -2.25 2.69 -4.93
N GLU A 162 -1.94 1.98 -6.02
CA GLU A 162 -2.53 0.67 -6.29
C GLU A 162 -2.12 -0.36 -5.24
N ASN A 163 -3.11 -1.07 -4.71
CA ASN A 163 -2.96 -2.06 -3.64
C ASN A 163 -2.44 -1.50 -2.30
N ASN A 164 -2.41 -0.17 -2.11
CA ASN A 164 -2.03 0.50 -0.86
C ASN A 164 -0.72 -0.07 -0.26
N PRO A 165 0.41 0.05 -0.95
CA PRO A 165 1.67 -0.60 -0.56
C PRO A 165 2.27 -0.05 0.74
N PHE A 166 1.83 1.13 1.20
CA PHE A 166 2.23 1.73 2.47
C PHE A 166 1.31 1.35 3.63
N ASP A 167 0.31 0.50 3.38
CA ASP A 167 -0.67 0.04 4.38
C ASP A 167 -1.38 1.16 5.14
N CYS A 168 -1.63 2.28 4.44
CA CYS A 168 -2.35 3.40 5.02
C CYS A 168 -3.76 3.00 5.45
N GLU A 169 -4.12 3.23 6.72
CA GLU A 169 -5.43 2.85 7.28
C GLU A 169 -6.61 3.38 6.46
N TYR A 170 -6.53 4.65 6.05
CA TYR A 170 -7.55 5.32 5.24
C TYR A 170 -7.33 5.18 3.73
N GLY A 171 -6.28 4.47 3.33
CA GLY A 171 -5.95 4.15 1.95
C GLY A 171 -5.01 5.15 1.28
N ALA A 172 -4.71 4.86 0.02
CA ALA A 172 -3.92 5.69 -0.86
C ALA A 172 -4.78 6.12 -2.07
N PHE A 173 -4.63 7.37 -2.49
CA PHE A 173 -5.44 7.97 -3.56
C PHE A 173 -4.55 8.78 -4.50
N TYR A 174 -4.99 8.91 -5.74
CA TYR A 174 -4.30 9.77 -6.71
C TYR A 174 -4.40 11.24 -6.36
N ASP A 175 -5.58 11.65 -5.91
CA ASP A 175 -5.94 13.01 -5.54
C ASP A 175 -7.22 12.98 -4.70
N THR A 176 -7.77 14.15 -4.32
CA THR A 176 -8.98 14.20 -3.50
C THR A 176 -10.24 13.82 -4.28
N ASN A 177 -10.23 13.86 -5.61
CA ASN A 177 -11.39 13.46 -6.44
C ASN A 177 -11.62 11.94 -6.40
N GLY A 178 -10.57 11.16 -6.17
CA GLY A 178 -10.65 9.70 -6.03
C GLY A 178 -11.24 9.23 -4.69
N MET A 179 -11.37 10.13 -3.71
CA MET A 179 -11.85 9.81 -2.36
C MET A 179 -13.37 9.72 -2.35
N LYS A 180 -13.91 8.50 -2.41
CA LYS A 180 -15.37 8.28 -2.35
C LYS A 180 -15.87 8.42 -0.93
N ASP A 181 -16.88 9.27 -0.76
CA ASP A 181 -17.57 9.53 0.52
C ASP A 181 -16.62 9.99 1.65
N MET A 182 -15.43 10.47 1.29
CA MET A 182 -14.39 10.90 2.23
C MET A 182 -13.85 12.26 1.80
N GLU A 183 -13.68 13.15 2.77
CA GLU A 183 -13.20 14.52 2.58
C GLU A 183 -12.12 14.82 3.61
N LEU A 184 -11.22 15.74 3.25
CA LEU A 184 -10.17 16.23 4.14
C LEU A 184 -10.44 17.69 4.48
N LYS A 185 -10.41 18.01 5.78
CA LYS A 185 -10.68 19.37 6.26
C LYS A 185 -9.58 19.89 7.14
N TYR A 186 -9.01 21.03 6.77
CA TYR A 186 -8.03 21.76 7.56
C TYR A 186 -8.65 22.26 8.89
N ILE A 187 -7.93 22.06 9.98
CA ILE A 187 -8.32 22.51 11.32
C ILE A 187 -7.34 23.58 11.86
N ALA A 188 -6.05 23.29 11.85
CA ALA A 188 -5.04 24.16 12.44
C ALA A 188 -3.66 23.92 11.84
N THR A 189 -2.78 24.93 11.94
CA THR A 189 -1.36 24.81 11.63
C THR A 189 -0.59 24.65 12.94
N GLU A 190 0.22 23.59 13.03
CA GLU A 190 1.03 23.24 14.19
C GLU A 190 2.49 23.05 13.75
N ASN A 191 3.28 24.12 13.82
CA ASN A 191 4.65 24.17 13.29
C ASN A 191 4.70 23.83 11.78
N GLU A 192 5.40 22.76 11.43
CA GLU A 192 5.56 22.24 10.07
C GLU A 192 4.41 21.33 9.62
N PHE A 193 3.45 21.05 10.51
CA PHE A 193 2.31 20.17 10.23
C PHE A 193 1.00 20.95 10.16
N LEU A 194 0.09 20.48 9.33
CA LEU A 194 -1.31 20.84 9.34
C LEU A 194 -2.09 19.72 10.01
N LYS A 195 -2.95 20.09 10.96
CA LYS A 195 -3.94 19.20 11.55
C LYS A 195 -5.15 19.14 10.62
N ILE A 196 -5.48 17.93 10.17
CA ILE A 196 -6.52 17.68 9.17
C ILE A 196 -7.50 16.64 9.72
N GLU A 197 -8.79 16.91 9.58
CA GLU A 197 -9.84 15.94 9.86
C GLU A 197 -10.13 15.09 8.63
N ILE A 198 -10.28 13.80 8.85
CA ILE A 198 -10.83 12.86 7.87
C ILE A 198 -12.31 12.74 8.16
N ILE A 199 -13.11 13.22 7.20
CA ILE A 199 -14.56 13.18 7.28
C ILE A 199 -15.05 12.09 6.35
N LYS A 200 -15.87 11.16 6.83
CA LYS A 200 -16.50 10.13 6.01
C LYS A 200 -18.01 10.14 6.20
N ASN A 201 -18.76 10.21 5.11
CA ASN A 201 -20.23 10.37 5.13
C ASN A 201 -20.68 11.55 6.03
N GLY A 202 -19.97 12.69 5.96
CA GLY A 202 -20.27 13.90 6.72
C GLY A 202 -19.96 13.84 8.22
N LYS A 203 -19.27 12.80 8.70
CA LYS A 203 -18.83 12.70 10.09
C LYS A 203 -17.31 12.60 10.17
N THR A 204 -16.70 13.37 11.05
CA THR A 204 -15.28 13.20 11.40
C THR A 204 -15.09 11.79 11.96
N ILE A 205 -14.24 11.01 11.31
CA ILE A 205 -13.88 9.66 11.74
C ILE A 205 -12.50 9.62 12.41
N ASP A 206 -11.59 10.52 12.02
CA ASP A 206 -10.26 10.61 12.62
C ASP A 206 -9.56 11.95 12.28
N GLN A 207 -8.35 12.12 12.81
CA GLN A 207 -7.47 13.26 12.57
C GLN A 207 -6.07 12.76 12.16
N VAL A 208 -5.47 13.45 11.21
CA VAL A 208 -4.11 13.18 10.72
C VAL A 208 -3.31 14.47 10.62
N TYR A 209 -1.99 14.33 10.60
CA TYR A 209 -1.06 15.43 10.43
C TYR A 209 -0.37 15.33 9.07
N MET A 210 -0.41 16.38 8.26
CA MET A 210 0.26 16.43 6.95
C MET A 210 1.28 17.57 6.92
N LEU A 211 2.41 17.39 6.23
CA LEU A 211 3.43 18.43 6.14
C LEU A 211 2.91 19.66 5.39
N LYS A 212 3.04 20.83 6.01
CA LYS A 212 2.61 22.14 5.49
C LYS A 212 3.19 22.46 4.11
N LYS A 213 4.39 21.97 3.79
CA LYS A 213 5.06 22.22 2.49
C LYS A 213 4.21 21.82 1.28
N TRP A 214 3.29 20.87 1.45
CA TRP A 214 2.40 20.35 0.40
C TRP A 214 1.13 21.18 0.16
N PHE A 215 0.91 22.26 0.91
CA PHE A 215 -0.36 22.98 0.90
C PHE A 215 -0.20 24.48 0.59
N GLU A 216 -1.20 25.03 -0.09
CA GLU A 216 -1.40 26.46 -0.30
C GLU A 216 -2.79 26.87 0.20
N PHE A 217 -2.87 28.05 0.82
CA PHE A 217 -4.14 28.65 1.24
C PHE A 217 -4.64 29.60 0.16
N GLU A 218 -5.92 29.49 -0.20
CA GLU A 218 -6.59 30.39 -1.15
C GLU A 218 -7.03 31.73 -0.55
#